data_AF-A0A7X8DMP4-F1
#
_entry.id   AF-A0A7X8DMP4-F1
#
_cell.length_a   1.000
_cell.length_b   1.000
_cell.length_c   1.000
_cell.angle_alpha   90.00
_cell.angle_beta   90.00
_cell.angle_gamma   90.00
#
_symmetry.space_group_name_H-M   'P 1'
#
loop_
_entity.id
_entity.type
_entity.pdbx_description
1 polymer ?
#
loop_
_entity_poly.entity_id
_entity_poly.type
_entity_poly.pdbx_seq_one_letter_code
_entity_poly.pdbx_strand_id
1 'polypeptide(L)'
;MNPKVQLDINNQYGVFFIEMEEEIIATMSFRLTDEKEVIVDHTVVDREHENQGYAKVLMKEMINYVQANKLRLVPLCAFVKDQLKYYPHVSYFTLDLEDE
;
A
#
# COMPACT_ATOMS: atom_id res chain seq x y z
N MET A 1 4.05 8.33 -19.53
CA MET A 1 4.75 8.72 -18.28
C MET A 1 4.47 7.65 -17.24
N ASN A 2 5.46 7.24 -16.45
CA ASN A 2 5.19 6.36 -15.30
C ASN A 2 4.66 7.24 -14.16
N PRO A 3 3.50 6.93 -13.56
CA PRO A 3 3.00 7.68 -12.41
C PRO A 3 4.04 7.64 -11.28
N LYS A 4 4.37 8.81 -10.74
CA LYS A 4 5.29 8.92 -9.61
C LYS A 4 4.48 8.76 -8.34
N VAL A 5 4.83 7.75 -7.55
CA VAL A 5 4.29 7.60 -6.19
C VAL A 5 5.08 8.49 -5.25
N GLN A 6 4.35 9.19 -4.41
CA GLN A 6 4.87 10.01 -3.31
C GLN A 6 4.51 9.33 -2.00
N LEU A 7 5.34 9.53 -0.98
CA LEU A 7 5.15 8.98 0.35
C LEU A 7 5.23 10.12 1.36
N ASP A 8 4.16 10.29 2.13
CA ASP A 8 4.14 11.16 3.31
C ASP A 8 3.97 10.30 4.56
N ILE A 9 4.77 10.58 5.60
CA ILE A 9 4.72 9.87 6.88
C ILE A 9 4.73 10.91 8.00
N ASN A 10 3.70 10.84 8.85
CA ASN A 10 3.57 11.61 10.06
C ASN A 10 3.43 10.68 11.27
N ASN A 11 4.49 10.62 12.08
CA ASN A 11 4.60 9.74 13.23
C ASN A 11 4.39 8.26 12.81
N GLN A 12 3.29 7.66 13.26
CA GLN A 12 2.91 6.28 12.96
C GLN A 12 1.93 6.16 11.77
N TYR A 13 1.56 7.26 11.12
CA TYR A 13 0.63 7.26 9.98
C TYR A 13 1.40 7.57 8.71
N GLY A 14 1.12 6.85 7.64
CA GLY A 14 1.70 7.11 6.34
C GLY A 14 0.68 6.99 5.21
N VAL A 15 0.95 7.68 4.11
CA VAL A 15 0.14 7.61 2.90
C VAL A 15 1.06 7.57 1.68
N PHE A 16 0.85 6.57 0.84
CA PHE A 16 1.34 6.59 -0.53
C PHE A 16 0.27 7.25 -1.39
N PHE A 17 0.67 8.19 -2.25
CA PHE A 17 -0.27 8.84 -3.15
C PHE A 17 0.33 9.12 -4.52
N ILE A 18 -0.54 9.21 -5.52
CA ILE A 18 -0.19 9.62 -6.88
C ILE A 18 -0.91 10.93 -7.14
N GLU A 19 -0.15 11.92 -7.57
CA GLU A 19 -0.65 13.25 -7.91
C GLU A 19 -0.47 13.48 -9.41
N MET A 20 -1.51 14.00 -10.06
CA MET A 20 -1.51 14.41 -11.46
C MET A 20 -2.26 15.73 -11.57
N GLU A 21 -1.69 16.67 -12.33
CA GLU A 21 -2.33 17.98 -12.54
C GLU A 21 -2.74 18.69 -11.24
N GLU A 22 -1.90 18.57 -10.20
CA GLU A 22 -2.13 19.13 -8.84
C GLU A 22 -3.30 18.48 -8.06
N GLU A 23 -3.83 17.35 -8.56
CA GLU A 23 -4.87 16.56 -7.90
C GLU A 23 -4.36 15.18 -7.47
N ILE A 24 -4.76 14.75 -6.26
CA ILE A 24 -4.44 13.41 -5.76
C ILE A 24 -5.44 12.42 -6.34
N ILE A 25 -4.99 11.62 -7.32
CA ILE A 25 -5.84 10.68 -8.04
C ILE A 25 -5.90 9.28 -7.41
N ALA A 26 -4.98 8.97 -6.51
CA ALA A 26 -4.92 7.67 -5.84
C ALA A 26 -4.18 7.78 -4.51
N THR A 27 -4.67 7.08 -3.49
CA THR A 27 -4.09 7.01 -2.14
C THR A 27 -4.08 5.59 -1.59
N MET A 28 -3.09 5.30 -0.75
CA MET A 28 -3.01 4.09 0.06
C MET A 28 -2.50 4.50 1.44
N SER A 29 -3.37 4.45 2.45
CA SER A 29 -3.01 4.75 3.84
C SER A 29 -2.49 3.51 4.55
N PHE A 30 -1.56 3.74 5.47
CA PHE A 30 -1.05 2.70 6.35
C PHE A 30 -0.67 3.27 7.72
N ARG A 31 -0.50 2.36 8.68
CA ARG A 31 0.04 2.66 10.01
C ARG A 31 1.28 1.83 10.30
N LEU A 32 2.27 2.45 10.89
CA LEU A 32 3.45 1.79 11.45
C LEU A 32 3.18 1.41 12.90
N THR A 33 3.61 0.22 13.29
CA THR A 33 3.60 -0.23 14.68
C THR A 33 5.01 -0.29 15.26
N ASP A 34 5.12 -0.24 16.58
CA ASP A 34 6.39 -0.41 17.29
C ASP A 34 7.02 -1.80 17.02
N GLU A 35 6.20 -2.77 16.61
CA GLU A 35 6.59 -4.14 16.26
C GLU A 35 7.11 -4.27 14.82
N LYS A 36 7.44 -3.14 14.17
CA LYS A 36 7.92 -3.06 12.78
C LYS A 36 6.92 -3.63 11.78
N GLU A 37 5.65 -3.32 11.96
CA GLU A 37 4.58 -3.73 11.06
C GLU A 37 4.03 -2.53 10.30
N VAL A 38 3.58 -2.78 9.07
CA VAL A 38 2.86 -1.85 8.19
C VAL A 38 1.46 -2.38 8.05
N ILE A 39 0.51 -1.73 8.70
CA ILE A 39 -0.92 -2.05 8.63
C ILE A 39 -1.53 -1.21 7.51
N VAL A 40 -1.87 -1.83 6.38
CA VAL A 40 -2.52 -1.14 5.27
C VAL A 40 -4.03 -1.26 5.41
N ASP A 41 -4.70 -0.13 5.62
CA ASP A 41 -6.11 -0.08 6.02
C ASP A 41 -7.05 0.47 4.93
N HIS A 42 -6.56 1.37 4.07
CA HIS A 42 -7.40 1.97 3.03
C HIS A 42 -6.63 2.24 1.73
N THR A 43 -7.28 1.95 0.61
CA THR A 43 -6.77 2.26 -0.74
C THR A 43 -7.91 2.81 -1.56
N VAL A 44 -7.72 3.98 -2.17
CA VAL A 44 -8.71 4.66 -3.02
C VAL A 44 -8.05 5.11 -4.30
N VAL A 45 -8.77 4.99 -5.41
CA VAL A 45 -8.43 5.61 -6.69
C VAL A 45 -9.66 6.40 -7.11
N ASP A 46 -9.44 7.60 -7.62
CA ASP A 46 -10.51 8.42 -8.16
C ASP A 46 -11.23 7.68 -9.28
N ARG A 47 -12.56 7.83 -9.34
CA ARG A 47 -13.41 7.08 -10.28
C ARG A 47 -13.00 7.25 -11.74
N GLU A 48 -12.55 8.44 -12.11
CA GLU A 48 -12.08 8.75 -13.47
C GLU A 48 -10.76 8.03 -13.81
N HIS A 49 -10.04 7.60 -12.77
CA HIS A 49 -8.73 6.95 -12.82
C HIS A 49 -8.79 5.45 -12.48
N GLU A 50 -9.98 4.90 -12.18
CA GLU A 50 -10.18 3.48 -11.94
C GLU A 50 -9.82 2.63 -13.18
N ASN A 51 -9.44 1.37 -12.96
CA ASN A 51 -9.05 0.42 -14.00
C ASN A 51 -7.82 0.82 -14.85
N GLN A 52 -7.14 1.92 -14.54
CA GLN A 52 -5.90 2.35 -15.19
C GLN A 52 -4.64 1.77 -14.51
N GLY A 53 -4.79 1.04 -13.41
CA GLY A 53 -3.70 0.34 -12.73
C GLY A 53 -2.99 1.13 -11.62
N TYR A 54 -3.43 2.36 -11.28
CA TYR A 54 -2.81 3.18 -10.23
C TYR A 54 -2.75 2.49 -8.87
N ALA A 55 -3.78 1.73 -8.49
CA ALA A 55 -3.76 0.95 -7.25
C ALA A 55 -2.63 -0.12 -7.23
N LYS A 56 -2.29 -0.70 -8.39
CA LYS A 56 -1.17 -1.65 -8.50
C LYS A 56 0.18 -0.96 -8.41
N VAL A 57 0.27 0.28 -8.89
CA VAL A 57 1.48 1.11 -8.74
C VAL A 57 1.71 1.42 -7.27
N LEU A 58 0.69 1.86 -6.54
CA LEU A 58 0.74 2.06 -5.08
C LEU A 58 1.14 0.76 -4.35
N MET A 59 0.53 -0.37 -4.72
CA MET A 59 0.84 -1.68 -4.15
C MET A 59 2.32 -2.04 -4.30
N LYS A 60 2.89 -1.85 -5.49
CA LYS A 60 4.29 -2.15 -5.76
C LYS A 60 5.23 -1.31 -4.90
N GLU A 61 4.95 -0.02 -4.76
CA GLU A 61 5.76 0.86 -3.91
C GLU A 61 5.61 0.54 -2.41
N MET A 62 4.41 0.18 -1.96
CA MET A 62 4.21 -0.31 -0.60
C MET A 62 5.03 -1.58 -0.34
N ILE A 63 5.00 -2.57 -1.25
CA ILE A 63 5.80 -3.80 -1.14
C ILE A 63 7.30 -3.47 -1.08
N ASN A 64 7.79 -2.60 -1.96
CA ASN A 64 9.18 -2.16 -1.97
C ASN A 64 9.56 -1.50 -0.64
N TYR A 65 8.69 -0.63 -0.11
CA TYR A 65 8.89 0.05 1.16
C TYR A 65 8.98 -0.94 2.33
N VAL A 66 8.03 -1.88 2.41
CA VAL A 66 8.01 -2.93 3.45
C VAL A 66 9.31 -3.75 3.39
N GLN A 67 9.70 -4.19 2.20
CA GLN A 67 10.89 -5.02 2.00
C GLN A 67 12.18 -4.26 2.31
N ALA A 68 12.33 -3.02 1.81
CA ALA A 68 13.53 -2.21 2.02
C ALA A 68 13.75 -1.86 3.50
N ASN A 69 12.66 -1.64 4.23
CA ASN A 69 12.71 -1.29 5.66
C ASN A 69 12.64 -2.52 6.58
N LYS A 70 12.60 -3.74 6.03
CA LYS A 70 12.49 -5.01 6.79
C LYS A 70 11.29 -5.00 7.74
N LEU A 71 10.17 -4.48 7.25
CA LEU A 71 8.90 -4.43 7.97
C LEU A 71 8.07 -5.68 7.65
N ARG A 72 7.06 -5.96 8.47
CA ARG A 72 6.03 -6.96 8.20
C ARG A 72 4.77 -6.29 7.68
N LEU A 73 4.11 -6.86 6.68
CA LEU A 73 2.87 -6.36 6.10
C LEU A 73 1.66 -6.98 6.78
N VAL A 74 0.72 -6.14 7.23
CA VAL A 74 -0.59 -6.53 7.77
C VAL A 74 -1.68 -5.96 6.86
N PRO A 75 -2.29 -6.77 5.97
CA PRO A 75 -3.25 -6.29 4.98
C PRO A 75 -4.68 -6.28 5.54
N LEU A 76 -5.14 -5.17 6.13
CA LEU A 76 -6.53 -5.05 6.59
C LEU A 76 -7.48 -4.67 5.44
N CYS A 77 -7.00 -3.90 4.47
CA CYS A 77 -7.78 -3.54 3.29
C CYS A 77 -8.08 -4.78 2.43
N ALA A 78 -9.37 -5.02 2.14
CA ALA A 78 -9.81 -6.15 1.32
C ALA A 78 -9.18 -6.16 -0.09
N PHE A 79 -8.99 -4.98 -0.70
CA PHE A 79 -8.29 -4.85 -1.97
C PHE A 79 -6.84 -5.34 -1.87
N VAL A 80 -6.13 -4.97 -0.81
CA VAL A 80 -4.73 -5.38 -0.60
C VAL A 80 -4.66 -6.89 -0.40
N LYS A 81 -5.53 -7.46 0.45
CA LYS A 81 -5.63 -8.92 0.62
C LYS A 81 -5.82 -9.66 -0.71
N ASP A 82 -6.72 -9.17 -1.56
CA ASP A 82 -6.95 -9.78 -2.87
C ASP A 82 -5.74 -9.62 -3.81
N GLN A 83 -5.09 -8.44 -3.80
CA GLN A 83 -3.92 -8.20 -4.64
C GLN A 83 -2.73 -9.08 -4.27
N LEU A 84 -2.52 -9.43 -3.00
CA LEU A 84 -1.39 -10.25 -2.56
C LEU A 84 -1.33 -11.62 -3.24
N LYS A 85 -2.46 -12.15 -3.74
CA LYS A 85 -2.52 -13.39 -4.54
C LYS A 85 -1.65 -13.32 -5.80
N TYR A 86 -1.39 -12.13 -6.33
CA TYR A 86 -0.55 -11.90 -7.50
C TYR A 86 0.93 -11.65 -7.16
N TYR A 87 1.28 -11.58 -5.87
CA TYR A 87 2.63 -11.35 -5.38
C TYR A 87 3.07 -12.48 -4.44
N PRO A 88 3.17 -13.74 -4.88
CA PRO A 88 3.40 -14.89 -3.99
C PRO A 88 4.68 -14.80 -3.16
N HIS A 89 5.65 -14.00 -3.62
CA HIS A 89 6.87 -13.74 -2.87
C HIS A 89 6.57 -13.00 -1.55
N VAL A 90 5.62 -12.07 -1.46
CA VAL A 90 5.41 -11.25 -0.25
C VAL A 90 5.02 -12.05 1.01
N SER A 91 4.65 -13.31 0.85
CA SER A 91 4.25 -14.21 1.93
C SER A 91 5.30 -14.32 3.04
N TYR A 92 6.60 -14.17 2.76
CA TYR A 92 7.64 -14.24 3.79
C TYR A 92 7.66 -13.08 4.80
N PHE A 93 6.99 -11.97 4.51
CA PHE A 93 6.83 -10.85 5.45
C PHE A 93 5.38 -10.44 5.68
N THR A 94 4.41 -11.20 5.18
CA THR A 94 2.99 -10.88 5.38
C THR A 94 2.47 -11.65 6.58
N LEU A 95 1.71 -10.96 7.44
CA LEU A 95 1.00 -11.56 8.56
C LEU A 95 -0.48 -11.68 8.17
N ASP A 96 -0.94 -12.91 8.01
CA ASP A 96 -2.36 -13.19 7.82
C ASP A 96 -3.04 -13.20 9.18
N LEU A 97 -3.84 -12.17 9.46
CA LEU A 97 -4.66 -12.07 10.69
C LEU A 97 -5.91 -12.97 10.65
N GLU A 98 -5.90 -14.03 9.83
CA GLU A 98 -7.05 -14.93 9.66
C GLU A 98 -6.92 -16.22 10.49
N ASP A 99 -5.80 -16.43 11.18
CA ASP A 99 -5.57 -17.55 12.10
C ASP A 99 -5.69 -17.10 13.58
N GLU A 100 -6.92 -16.83 14.03
CA GLU A 100 -7.33 -16.95 15.45
C GLU A 100 -8.61 -17.80 15.58
#